data_AF-A0A9Q1CUD2-F1
#
_entry.id   AF-A0A9Q1CUD2-F1
#
_cell.length_a   1.000
_cell.length_b   1.000
_cell.length_c   1.000
_cell.angle_alpha   90.00
_cell.angle_beta   90.00
_cell.angle_gamma   90.00
#
_symmetry.space_group_name_H-M   'P 1'
#
loop_
_entity.id
_entity.type
_entity.pdbx_description
1 polymer ?
#
loop_
_entity_poly.entity_id
_entity_poly.type
_entity_poly.pdbx_seq_one_letter_code
_entity_poly.pdbx_strand_id
1 'polypeptide(L)'
;MKQSVVTLLLISGLCRLCSCLTYHFVNTKRNWTDAQRYCRDHYTDLATVDNPEDMKALLEAAYRHHGCPNFPSWWIAFYEDLNRWQLSNSLDNITKESCVVMHRSGKWYRGWCKEGRPFACYNDNLVLVREKKTWDEALAYCRQHYRVLVCPSTEQLQLLVKRRTLYSSSAHLWLGLRYSCGTHRWLSVGGDSIRYQNWGPGNNTGECGHRGAIESGSGQWVSLPKTERLNFICSTWGDNETNSTVRHVHVFRVQLRTASSLNMTDPAVGEAILEQVSE
;
A
#
# COMPACT_ATOMS: atom_id res chain seq x y z
N MET A 1 35.70 -16.30 -17.66
CA MET A 1 35.80 -15.19 -16.68
C MET A 1 34.48 -15.09 -15.94
N LYS A 2 34.54 -15.26 -14.61
CA LYS A 2 33.40 -15.12 -13.71
C LYS A 2 33.19 -13.62 -13.47
N GLN A 3 31.97 -13.15 -13.71
CA GLN A 3 31.55 -11.80 -13.36
C GLN A 3 31.14 -11.79 -11.90
N SER A 4 31.76 -10.92 -11.10
CA SER A 4 31.27 -10.59 -9.75
C SER A 4 31.13 -9.09 -9.67
N VAL A 5 29.89 -8.63 -9.48
CA VAL A 5 29.51 -7.23 -9.30
C VAL A 5 29.17 -7.05 -7.83
N VAL A 6 29.83 -6.11 -7.15
CA VAL A 6 29.48 -5.72 -5.78
C VAL A 6 29.07 -4.25 -5.80
N THR A 7 27.82 -3.98 -5.42
CA THR A 7 27.26 -2.63 -5.34
C THR A 7 26.72 -2.42 -3.93
N LEU A 8 27.28 -1.47 -3.19
CA LEU A 8 26.80 -1.04 -1.86
C LEU A 8 25.99 0.25 -2.04
N LEU A 9 24.68 0.15 -1.83
CA LEU A 9 23.76 1.29 -1.83
C LEU A 9 23.30 1.53 -0.38
N LEU A 10 23.74 2.63 0.24
CA LEU A 10 23.11 3.17 1.45
C LEU A 10 21.90 4.01 1.03
N ILE A 11 20.79 3.33 0.78
CA ILE A 11 19.49 3.98 0.67
C ILE A 11 18.97 4.10 2.10
N SER A 12 18.89 5.30 2.64
CA SER A 12 18.02 5.53 3.79
C SER A 12 16.61 5.15 3.34
N GLY A 13 16.17 3.97 3.76
CA GLY A 13 14.89 3.39 3.42
C GLY A 13 13.77 4.20 4.06
N LEU A 14 13.45 5.36 3.47
CA LEU A 14 12.09 5.90 3.54
C LEU A 14 11.25 4.96 2.67
N CYS A 15 10.84 3.86 3.29
CA CYS A 15 9.85 2.99 2.72
C CYS A 15 8.55 3.78 2.65
N ARG A 16 8.32 4.47 1.53
CA ARG A 16 7.09 5.21 1.29
C ARG A 16 5.99 4.17 1.11
N LEU A 17 5.29 3.91 2.21
CA LEU A 17 4.03 3.18 2.20
C LEU A 17 3.08 4.01 1.35
N CYS A 18 2.78 3.52 0.15
CA CYS A 18 1.58 3.91 -0.56
C CYS A 18 0.39 3.40 0.28
N SER A 19 -0.08 4.21 1.23
CA SER A 19 -1.36 3.97 1.85
C SER A 19 -2.41 4.38 0.83
N CYS A 20 -3.17 3.41 0.30
CA CYS A 20 -4.29 3.69 -0.60
C CYS A 20 -5.44 4.41 0.13
N LEU A 21 -5.33 4.59 1.46
CA LEU A 21 -6.33 5.18 2.30
C LEU A 21 -6.13 6.69 2.40
N THR A 22 -7.18 7.45 2.11
CA THR A 22 -7.22 8.89 2.39
C THR A 22 -8.25 9.16 3.48
N TYR A 23 -7.83 9.84 4.54
CA TYR A 23 -8.68 10.14 5.70
C TYR A 23 -9.32 11.53 5.59
N HIS A 24 -10.59 11.61 6.00
CA HIS A 24 -11.40 12.82 5.96
C HIS A 24 -12.03 13.06 7.33
N PHE A 25 -11.77 14.23 7.93
CA PHE A 25 -12.34 14.59 9.22
C PHE A 25 -13.64 15.38 9.03
N VAL A 26 -14.70 14.97 9.72
CA VAL A 26 -16.01 15.60 9.65
C VAL A 26 -16.34 16.23 11.01
N ASN A 27 -16.32 17.56 11.05
CA ASN A 27 -16.52 18.33 12.27
C ASN A 27 -18.00 18.58 12.60
N THR A 28 -18.86 17.57 12.41
CA THR A 28 -20.27 17.60 12.79
C THR A 28 -20.52 16.55 13.84
N LYS A 29 -21.20 16.90 14.93
CA LYS A 29 -21.51 15.93 15.99
C LYS A 29 -22.61 14.99 15.54
N ARG A 30 -22.31 13.69 15.51
CA ARG A 30 -23.26 12.61 15.25
C ARG A 30 -23.04 11.48 16.26
N ASN A 31 -24.08 10.69 16.54
CA ASN A 31 -23.87 9.40 17.19
C ASN A 31 -23.09 8.48 16.24
N TRP A 32 -22.54 7.38 16.75
CA TRP A 32 -21.65 6.53 15.96
C TRP A 32 -22.33 5.95 14.72
N THR A 33 -23.58 5.49 14.83
CA THR A 33 -24.34 4.91 13.70
C THR A 33 -24.61 5.93 12.61
N ASP A 34 -24.96 7.16 12.96
CA ASP A 34 -25.20 8.24 12.01
C ASP A 34 -23.89 8.75 11.39
N ALA A 35 -22.80 8.75 12.15
CA ALA A 35 -21.45 9.01 11.62
C ALA A 35 -21.04 7.95 10.61
N GLN A 36 -21.28 6.66 10.90
CA GLN A 36 -21.01 5.57 9.99
C GLN A 36 -21.84 5.68 8.70
N ARG A 37 -23.14 5.94 8.85
CA ARG A 37 -24.04 6.14 7.70
C ARG A 37 -23.51 7.28 6.83
N TYR A 38 -23.19 8.42 7.44
CA TYR A 38 -22.61 9.55 6.71
C TYR A 38 -21.32 9.16 5.96
N CYS A 39 -20.41 8.43 6.60
CA CYS A 39 -19.19 8.02 5.92
C CYS A 39 -19.46 7.06 4.75
N ARG A 40 -20.48 6.19 4.82
CA ARG A 40 -20.85 5.30 3.71
C ARG A 40 -21.61 6.01 2.59
N ASP A 41 -22.31 7.09 2.91
CA ASP A 41 -23.04 7.90 1.93
C ASP A 41 -22.09 8.83 1.14
N HIS A 42 -20.98 9.27 1.75
CA HIS A 42 -20.07 10.27 1.17
C HIS A 42 -18.64 9.78 0.90
N TYR A 43 -18.22 8.68 1.53
CA TYR A 43 -16.87 8.11 1.49
C TYR A 43 -16.97 6.58 1.44
N THR A 44 -15.91 5.84 1.82
CA THR A 44 -15.98 4.38 1.94
C THR A 44 -16.63 3.92 3.24
N ASP A 45 -16.09 4.30 4.40
CA ASP A 45 -16.65 4.00 5.73
C ASP A 45 -15.95 4.88 6.79
N LEU A 46 -16.30 4.70 8.07
CA LEU A 46 -15.57 5.27 9.20
C LEU A 46 -14.10 4.84 9.18
N ALA A 47 -13.20 5.77 9.47
CA ALA A 47 -11.76 5.56 9.54
C ALA A 47 -11.41 4.45 10.53
N THR A 48 -10.46 3.61 10.16
CA THR A 48 -9.85 2.62 11.03
C THR A 48 -8.36 2.88 11.08
N VAL A 49 -7.67 2.31 12.05
CA VAL A 49 -6.23 2.48 12.19
C VAL A 49 -5.61 1.11 12.48
N ASP A 50 -4.72 0.69 11.57
CA ASP A 50 -4.08 -0.63 11.57
C ASP A 50 -2.61 -0.55 11.99
N ASN A 51 -1.97 0.61 11.73
CA ASN A 51 -0.55 0.84 11.98
C ASN A 51 -0.28 2.30 12.41
N PRO A 52 0.94 2.59 12.90
CA PRO A 52 1.32 3.94 13.30
C PRO A 52 1.22 4.98 12.17
N GLU A 53 1.40 4.58 10.91
CA GLU A 53 1.30 5.47 9.76
C GLU A 53 -0.15 5.90 9.50
N ASP A 54 -1.12 4.99 9.65
CA ASP A 54 -2.55 5.30 9.61
C ASP A 54 -2.93 6.23 10.75
N MET A 55 -2.43 5.97 11.96
CA MET A 55 -2.65 6.84 13.11
C MET A 55 -2.15 8.27 12.82
N LYS A 56 -0.93 8.38 12.28
CA LYS A 56 -0.33 9.66 11.92
C LYS A 56 -1.14 10.36 10.84
N ALA A 57 -1.51 9.67 9.75
CA ALA A 57 -2.26 10.26 8.65
C ALA A 57 -3.66 10.72 9.08
N LEU A 58 -4.32 9.96 9.95
CA LEU A 58 -5.61 10.30 10.53
C LEU A 58 -5.53 11.52 11.45
N LEU A 59 -4.50 11.58 12.31
CA LEU A 59 -4.22 12.75 13.13
C LEU A 59 -3.94 13.99 12.27
N GLU A 60 -3.11 13.87 11.24
CA GLU A 60 -2.84 14.96 10.30
C GLU A 60 -4.10 15.43 9.56
N ALA A 61 -5.00 14.52 9.17
CA ALA A 61 -6.30 14.87 8.59
C ALA A 61 -7.19 15.64 9.58
N ALA A 62 -7.19 15.25 10.86
CA ALA A 62 -7.90 15.98 11.90
C ALA A 62 -7.28 17.36 12.19
N TYR A 63 -5.95 17.46 12.24
CA TYR A 63 -5.22 18.70 12.56
C TYR A 63 -5.20 19.73 11.43
N ARG A 64 -5.18 19.30 10.15
CA ARG A 64 -5.24 20.21 8.98
C ARG A 64 -6.50 21.07 8.96
N HIS A 65 -7.58 20.63 9.60
CA HIS A 65 -8.68 21.51 9.95
C HIS A 65 -8.27 22.39 11.15
N HIS A 66 -7.40 23.36 10.89
CA HIS A 66 -6.73 24.30 11.81
C HIS A 66 -7.67 25.25 12.58
N GLY A 67 -8.85 24.80 13.02
CA GLY A 67 -9.87 25.66 13.62
C GLY A 67 -10.73 25.04 14.73
N CYS A 68 -10.41 23.85 15.27
CA CYS A 68 -11.18 23.31 16.40
C CYS A 68 -10.33 22.97 17.64
N PRO A 69 -10.13 23.94 18.54
CA PRO A 69 -9.58 23.73 19.88
C PRO A 69 -10.47 22.91 20.82
N ASN A 70 -11.73 22.63 20.45
CA ASN A 70 -12.78 22.27 21.42
C ASN A 70 -13.22 20.79 21.45
N PHE A 71 -12.73 19.93 20.56
CA PHE A 71 -13.10 18.51 20.58
C PHE A 71 -11.88 17.62 20.82
N PRO A 72 -11.71 17.07 22.03
CA PRO A 72 -10.56 16.24 22.35
C PRO A 72 -10.60 14.90 21.59
N SER A 73 -11.74 14.51 21.03
CA SER A 73 -11.91 13.18 20.45
C SER A 73 -13.04 13.05 19.42
N TRP A 74 -12.94 12.01 18.58
CA TRP A 74 -13.84 11.74 17.45
C TRP A 74 -14.10 10.26 17.26
N TRP A 75 -15.20 9.92 16.60
CA TRP A 75 -15.52 8.54 16.23
C TRP A 75 -14.59 8.02 15.14
N ILE A 76 -14.14 6.78 15.35
CA ILE A 76 -13.53 5.92 14.35
C ILE A 76 -14.30 4.60 14.34
N ALA A 77 -14.11 3.78 13.30
CA ALA A 77 -14.66 2.44 13.28
C ALA A 77 -13.89 1.53 14.23
N PHE A 78 -14.62 0.56 14.78
CA PHE A 78 -14.05 -0.60 15.46
C PHE A 78 -14.19 -1.81 14.54
N TYR A 79 -13.10 -2.51 14.28
CA TYR A 79 -13.16 -3.78 13.58
C TYR A 79 -13.58 -4.88 14.56
N GLU A 80 -14.88 -5.15 14.67
CA GLU A 80 -15.38 -6.41 15.28
C GLU A 80 -15.37 -7.57 14.27
N ASP A 81 -15.35 -7.30 12.96
CA ASP A 81 -15.39 -8.34 11.91
C ASP A 81 -14.01 -8.94 11.54
N LEU A 82 -12.96 -8.62 12.29
CA LEU A 82 -11.61 -9.18 12.11
C LEU A 82 -11.05 -9.57 13.46
N ASN A 83 -11.28 -10.82 13.84
CA ASN A 83 -10.68 -11.43 15.03
C ASN A 83 -9.16 -11.24 15.04
N ARG A 84 -8.64 -10.30 15.85
CA ARG A 84 -7.44 -10.45 16.71
C ARG A 84 -6.97 -9.09 17.28
N TRP A 85 -7.04 -8.96 18.60
CA TRP A 85 -5.96 -8.67 19.57
C TRP A 85 -6.54 -8.06 20.85
N GLN A 86 -6.00 -8.53 21.97
CA GLN A 86 -6.47 -8.29 23.33
C GLN A 86 -6.24 -6.84 23.76
N LEU A 87 -7.33 -6.12 24.07
CA LEU A 87 -7.24 -5.02 25.03
C LEU A 87 -7.08 -5.64 26.42
N SER A 88 -6.02 -5.21 27.11
CA SER A 88 -5.67 -5.69 28.45
C SER A 88 -6.87 -5.68 29.40
N ASN A 89 -7.00 -6.77 30.15
CA ASN A 89 -7.88 -6.92 31.30
C ASN A 89 -7.81 -5.71 32.23
N SER A 90 -8.83 -4.85 32.16
CA SER A 90 -9.59 -4.40 33.32
C SER A 90 -10.82 -3.64 32.79
N LEU A 91 -11.98 -3.92 33.40
CA LEU A 91 -13.31 -3.36 33.19
C LEU A 91 -14.33 -4.44 32.77
N ASP A 92 -14.58 -5.35 33.71
CA ASP A 92 -15.82 -6.11 33.81
C ASP A 92 -17.00 -5.15 34.02
N ASN A 93 -17.52 -4.58 32.92
CA ASN A 93 -18.91 -4.12 32.73
C ASN A 93 -19.12 -3.59 31.31
N ILE A 94 -18.77 -4.39 30.30
CA ILE A 94 -18.94 -4.00 28.89
C ILE A 94 -20.41 -4.17 28.51
N THR A 95 -21.18 -3.09 28.57
CA THR A 95 -22.46 -3.03 27.86
C THR A 95 -22.18 -3.01 26.36
N LYS A 96 -22.99 -3.73 25.57
CA LYS A 96 -22.99 -3.78 24.09
C LYS A 96 -23.16 -2.41 23.39
N GLU A 97 -23.15 -1.30 24.12
CA GLU A 97 -23.39 0.07 23.64
C GLU A 97 -22.12 0.94 23.60
N SER A 98 -20.94 0.31 23.61
CA SER A 98 -19.63 0.99 23.60
C SER A 98 -18.97 0.99 22.22
N CYS A 99 -18.74 2.17 21.66
CA CYS A 99 -18.11 2.42 20.35
C CYS A 99 -16.69 2.98 20.52
N VAL A 100 -15.87 2.99 19.46
CA VAL A 100 -14.47 3.44 19.57
C VAL A 100 -14.28 4.90 19.23
N VAL A 101 -13.63 5.58 20.16
CA VAL A 101 -13.30 7.00 20.10
C VAL A 101 -11.78 7.16 20.04
N MET A 102 -11.30 7.96 19.10
CA MET A 102 -9.90 8.39 19.06
C MET A 102 -9.74 9.77 19.70
N HIS A 103 -8.77 9.91 20.61
CA HIS A 103 -8.37 11.16 21.21
C HIS A 103 -7.26 11.83 20.38
N ARG A 104 -7.16 13.17 20.44
CA ARG A 104 -6.10 13.96 19.81
C ARG A 104 -4.67 13.52 20.19
N SER A 105 -4.50 12.92 21.36
CA SER A 105 -3.20 12.35 21.77
C SER A 105 -2.83 11.04 21.06
N GLY A 106 -3.63 10.56 20.12
CA GLY A 106 -3.46 9.27 19.45
C GLY A 106 -3.97 8.06 20.24
N LYS A 107 -4.44 8.24 21.48
CA LYS A 107 -5.00 7.17 22.32
C LYS A 107 -6.46 6.92 21.97
N TRP A 108 -6.93 5.67 22.02
CA TRP A 108 -8.33 5.34 21.76
C TRP A 108 -8.96 4.71 22.99
N TYR A 109 -10.27 4.89 23.11
CA TYR A 109 -11.04 4.41 24.24
C TYR A 109 -12.47 4.08 23.81
N ARG A 110 -13.20 3.36 24.67
CA ARG A 110 -14.62 3.08 24.48
C ARG A 110 -15.45 4.29 24.92
N GLY A 111 -16.35 4.74 24.06
CA GLY A 111 -17.31 5.81 24.33
C GLY A 111 -18.74 5.34 24.08
N TRP A 112 -19.71 6.04 24.68
CA TRP A 112 -21.13 5.74 24.54
C TRP A 112 -21.60 5.99 23.11
N CYS A 113 -22.01 4.95 22.39
CA CYS A 113 -22.32 5.03 20.95
C CYS A 113 -23.35 6.12 20.58
N LYS A 114 -24.26 6.44 21.50
CA LYS A 114 -25.33 7.43 21.32
C LYS A 114 -24.85 8.88 21.48
N GLU A 115 -23.63 9.11 21.95
CA GLU A 115 -23.08 10.45 22.16
C GLU A 115 -22.74 11.14 20.83
N GLY A 116 -23.06 12.44 20.72
CA GLY A 116 -22.69 13.24 19.55
C GLY A 116 -21.22 13.60 19.55
N ARG A 117 -20.43 13.08 18.60
CA ARG A 117 -19.02 13.45 18.41
C ARG A 117 -18.70 13.75 16.95
N PRO A 118 -17.69 14.58 16.66
CA PRO A 118 -17.04 14.59 15.35
C PRO A 118 -16.56 13.18 14.98
N PHE A 119 -16.26 12.95 13.71
CA PHE A 119 -15.89 11.61 13.25
C PHE A 119 -14.96 11.69 12.04
N ALA A 120 -14.24 10.60 11.80
CA ALA A 120 -13.36 10.50 10.65
C ALA A 120 -13.80 9.38 9.71
N CYS A 121 -13.76 9.65 8.41
CA CYS A 121 -14.04 8.70 7.34
C CYS A 121 -12.75 8.37 6.58
N TYR A 122 -12.77 7.31 5.78
CA TYR A 122 -11.72 7.05 4.78
C TYR A 122 -12.30 6.80 3.39
N ASN A 123 -11.48 7.04 2.37
CA ASN A 123 -11.65 6.46 1.04
C ASN A 123 -10.53 5.46 0.80
N ASP A 124 -10.86 4.28 0.28
CA ASP A 124 -9.85 3.26 -0.04
C ASP A 124 -9.26 3.36 -1.43
N ASN A 125 -9.83 4.22 -2.29
CA ASN A 125 -9.29 4.50 -3.62
C ASN A 125 -9.12 3.23 -4.49
N LEU A 126 -9.88 2.17 -4.18
CA LEU A 126 -9.83 0.89 -4.90
C LEU A 126 -10.93 0.78 -5.93
N VAL A 127 -10.55 0.44 -7.17
CA VAL A 127 -11.48 0.25 -8.27
C VAL A 127 -11.39 -1.18 -8.79
N LEU A 128 -12.47 -1.94 -8.66
CA LEU A 128 -12.62 -3.24 -9.30
C LEU A 128 -12.94 -3.06 -10.79
N VAL A 129 -12.10 -3.61 -11.65
CA VAL A 129 -12.34 -3.67 -13.10
C VAL A 129 -12.77 -5.09 -13.48
N ARG A 130 -13.99 -5.20 -14.03
CA ARG A 130 -14.64 -6.48 -14.40
C ARG A 130 -14.27 -7.00 -15.79
N GLU A 131 -13.37 -6.31 -16.50
CA GLU A 131 -12.79 -6.84 -17.73
C GLU A 131 -11.77 -7.94 -17.45
N LYS A 132 -11.66 -8.93 -18.35
CA LYS A 132 -10.65 -9.99 -18.26
C LYS A 132 -9.44 -9.62 -19.11
N LYS A 133 -8.33 -9.30 -18.45
CA LYS A 133 -7.08 -8.87 -19.09
C LYS A 133 -5.88 -9.68 -18.59
N THR A 134 -4.86 -9.80 -19.44
CA THR A 134 -3.55 -10.28 -18.98
C THR A 134 -2.97 -9.31 -17.96
N TRP A 135 -1.97 -9.72 -17.18
CA TRP A 135 -1.42 -8.82 -16.17
C TRP A 135 -0.81 -7.55 -16.77
N ASP A 136 -0.07 -7.69 -17.88
CA ASP A 136 0.57 -6.57 -18.56
C ASP A 136 -0.50 -5.61 -19.16
N GLU A 137 -1.60 -6.15 -19.71
CA GLU A 137 -2.76 -5.36 -20.18
C GLU A 137 -3.52 -4.68 -19.02
N ALA A 138 -3.71 -5.37 -17.90
CA ALA A 138 -4.40 -4.84 -16.72
C ALA A 138 -3.61 -3.68 -16.10
N LEU A 139 -2.27 -3.82 -16.02
CA LEU A 139 -1.40 -2.74 -15.59
C LEU A 139 -1.50 -1.52 -16.52
N ALA A 140 -1.48 -1.73 -17.83
CA ALA A 140 -1.63 -0.66 -18.81
C ALA A 140 -3.00 0.04 -18.65
N TYR A 141 -4.08 -0.73 -18.49
CA TYR A 141 -5.42 -0.19 -18.24
C TYR A 141 -5.46 0.66 -16.97
N CYS A 142 -4.93 0.15 -15.84
CA CYS A 142 -4.90 0.93 -14.61
C CYS A 142 -4.10 2.22 -14.78
N ARG A 143 -2.97 2.21 -15.51
CA ARG A 143 -2.17 3.42 -15.77
C ARG A 143 -2.88 4.44 -16.67
N GLN A 144 -3.72 3.96 -17.58
CA GLN A 144 -4.45 4.82 -18.51
C GLN A 144 -5.69 5.45 -17.88
N HIS A 145 -6.43 4.70 -17.05
CA HIS A 145 -7.74 5.13 -16.52
C HIS A 145 -7.72 5.50 -15.05
N TYR A 146 -6.74 5.00 -14.32
CA TYR A 146 -6.57 5.22 -12.88
C TYR A 146 -5.10 5.54 -12.64
N ARG A 147 -4.42 4.76 -11.80
CA ARG A 147 -2.99 4.93 -11.60
C ARG A 147 -2.19 3.67 -11.76
N VAL A 148 -2.50 2.63 -10.99
CA VAL A 148 -1.70 1.40 -10.96
C VAL A 148 -2.51 0.23 -10.42
N LEU A 149 -2.07 -1.00 -10.68
CA LEU A 149 -2.59 -2.18 -9.99
C LEU A 149 -2.31 -2.09 -8.49
N VAL A 150 -3.30 -2.44 -7.67
CA VAL A 150 -3.17 -2.39 -6.21
C VAL A 150 -2.14 -3.40 -5.70
N CYS A 151 -1.23 -2.96 -4.83
CA CYS A 151 -0.35 -3.84 -4.07
C CYS A 151 -0.77 -3.77 -2.60
N PRO A 152 -1.43 -4.80 -2.04
CA PRO A 152 -1.84 -4.77 -0.65
C PRO A 152 -0.60 -4.79 0.26
N SER A 153 -0.37 -3.68 0.96
CA SER A 153 0.84 -3.41 1.74
C SER A 153 0.60 -3.42 3.25
N THR A 154 -0.65 -3.56 3.68
CA THR A 154 -1.10 -3.61 5.09
C THR A 154 -2.24 -4.63 5.22
N GLU A 155 -2.55 -5.02 6.46
CA GLU A 155 -3.65 -5.95 6.75
C GLU A 155 -5.00 -5.32 6.39
N GLN A 156 -5.20 -4.05 6.75
CA GLN A 156 -6.39 -3.30 6.36
C GLN A 156 -6.58 -3.28 4.83
N LEU A 157 -5.54 -2.94 4.07
CA LEU A 157 -5.64 -2.89 2.60
C LEU A 157 -5.90 -4.28 2.01
N GLN A 158 -5.30 -5.32 2.58
CA GLN A 158 -5.55 -6.70 2.16
C GLN A 158 -7.03 -7.08 2.30
N LEU A 159 -7.68 -6.67 3.38
CA LEU A 159 -9.07 -7.00 3.63
C LEU A 159 -10.02 -6.20 2.74
N LEU A 160 -9.67 -4.94 2.47
CA LEU A 160 -10.38 -4.13 1.49
C LEU A 160 -10.29 -4.76 0.10
N VAL A 161 -9.11 -5.21 -0.31
CA VAL A 161 -8.89 -5.95 -1.56
C VAL A 161 -9.69 -7.26 -1.57
N LYS A 162 -9.69 -8.02 -0.46
CA LYS A 162 -10.50 -9.24 -0.31
C LYS A 162 -11.99 -8.95 -0.48
N ARG A 163 -12.52 -7.84 0.03
CA ARG A 163 -13.94 -7.47 -0.16
C ARG A 163 -14.32 -7.31 -1.64
N ARG A 164 -13.38 -6.90 -2.50
CA ARG A 164 -13.64 -6.73 -3.94
C ARG A 164 -13.86 -8.07 -4.65
N THR A 165 -13.34 -9.17 -4.09
CA THR A 165 -13.51 -10.50 -4.69
C THR A 165 -14.98 -10.91 -4.71
N LEU A 166 -15.79 -10.47 -3.73
CA LEU A 166 -17.23 -10.74 -3.64
C LEU A 166 -18.03 -10.22 -4.84
N TYR A 167 -17.51 -9.20 -5.53
CA TYR A 167 -18.16 -8.55 -6.67
C TYR A 167 -17.50 -8.86 -8.01
N SER A 168 -16.50 -9.74 -8.00
CA SER A 168 -15.76 -10.21 -9.17
C SER A 168 -16.49 -11.33 -9.89
N SER A 169 -16.31 -11.39 -11.21
CA SER A 169 -16.75 -12.53 -12.03
C SER A 169 -15.65 -13.58 -12.25
N SER A 170 -14.39 -13.22 -11.96
CA SER A 170 -13.25 -14.11 -12.04
C SER A 170 -12.93 -14.71 -10.67
N ALA A 171 -12.57 -16.00 -10.65
CA ALA A 171 -12.11 -16.69 -9.45
C ALA A 171 -10.86 -16.06 -8.82
N HIS A 172 -10.05 -15.38 -9.64
CA HIS A 172 -8.85 -14.67 -9.22
C HIS A 172 -8.87 -13.23 -9.75
N LEU A 173 -8.20 -12.33 -9.04
CA LEU A 173 -8.01 -10.95 -9.48
C LEU A 173 -6.54 -10.55 -9.47
N TRP A 174 -6.07 -9.87 -10.52
CA TRP A 174 -4.69 -9.39 -10.56
C TRP A 174 -4.40 -8.35 -9.48
N LEU A 175 -3.23 -8.52 -8.85
CA LEU A 175 -2.60 -7.55 -7.95
C LEU A 175 -1.35 -6.98 -8.60
N GLY A 176 -0.85 -5.87 -8.07
CA GLY A 176 0.38 -5.19 -8.45
C GLY A 176 1.64 -5.90 -7.97
N LEU A 177 1.72 -7.21 -8.14
CA LEU A 177 2.79 -8.08 -7.68
C LEU A 177 3.44 -8.81 -8.86
N ARG A 178 4.77 -8.77 -8.95
CA ARG A 178 5.54 -9.47 -10.00
C ARG A 178 6.73 -10.20 -9.40
N TYR A 179 7.00 -11.39 -9.91
CA TYR A 179 8.21 -12.13 -9.54
C TYR A 179 9.40 -11.64 -10.36
N SER A 180 10.53 -11.38 -9.69
CA SER A 180 11.77 -10.93 -10.31
C SER A 180 12.79 -12.08 -10.33
N CYS A 181 13.07 -12.62 -11.51
CA CYS A 181 13.99 -13.75 -11.71
C CYS A 181 15.43 -13.44 -11.27
N GLY A 182 15.92 -12.23 -11.56
CA GLY A 182 17.30 -11.86 -11.22
C GLY A 182 17.54 -11.82 -9.71
N THR A 183 16.51 -11.48 -8.92
CA THR A 183 16.61 -11.30 -7.47
C THR A 183 15.86 -12.36 -6.67
N HIS A 184 15.26 -13.34 -7.34
CA HIS A 184 14.45 -14.44 -6.79
C HIS A 184 13.42 -14.00 -5.74
N ARG A 185 12.77 -12.85 -5.98
CA ARG A 185 11.83 -12.25 -5.00
C ARG A 185 10.63 -11.61 -5.67
N TRP A 186 9.54 -11.51 -4.91
CA TRP A 186 8.37 -10.75 -5.29
C TRP A 186 8.58 -9.26 -5.05
N LEU A 187 8.19 -8.47 -6.04
CA LEU A 187 8.28 -7.02 -6.02
C LEU A 187 6.92 -6.41 -6.34
N SER A 188 6.71 -5.19 -5.85
CA SER A 188 5.62 -4.33 -6.31
C SER A 188 5.80 -3.98 -7.81
N VAL A 189 4.78 -3.38 -8.41
CA VAL A 189 4.90 -2.79 -9.76
C VAL A 189 6.08 -1.80 -9.82
N GLY A 190 6.29 -0.99 -8.77
CA GLY A 190 7.37 -0.01 -8.67
C GLY A 190 8.78 -0.63 -8.53
N GLY A 191 8.87 -1.92 -8.20
CA GLY A 191 10.14 -2.61 -7.98
C GLY A 191 10.59 -2.67 -6.53
N ASP A 192 9.78 -2.16 -5.60
CA ASP A 192 10.05 -2.27 -4.17
C ASP A 192 9.81 -3.68 -3.65
N SER A 193 10.60 -4.06 -2.64
CA SER A 193 10.37 -5.30 -1.90
C SER A 193 9.06 -5.21 -1.11
N ILE A 194 8.26 -6.27 -1.18
CA ILE A 194 7.02 -6.36 -0.41
C ILE A 194 7.30 -6.69 1.06
N ARG A 195 6.71 -5.92 1.98
CA ARG A 195 6.85 -6.13 3.44
C ARG A 195 5.71 -6.97 4.00
N TYR A 196 4.48 -6.56 3.71
CA TYR A 196 3.29 -7.35 4.00
C TYR A 196 3.11 -8.46 2.97
N GLN A 197 2.71 -9.64 3.43
CA GLN A 197 2.50 -10.82 2.59
C GLN A 197 1.31 -11.62 3.09
N ASN A 198 0.47 -12.08 2.17
CA ASN A 198 -0.67 -12.96 2.47
C ASN A 198 -0.76 -14.14 1.47
N TRP A 199 0.38 -14.73 1.13
CA TRP A 199 0.45 -15.87 0.21
C TRP A 199 -0.29 -17.10 0.74
N GLY A 200 -0.96 -17.82 -0.16
CA GLY A 200 -1.47 -19.16 0.12
C GLY A 200 -0.31 -20.15 0.30
N PRO A 201 -0.55 -21.29 0.97
CA PRO A 201 0.46 -22.34 1.12
C PRO A 201 1.09 -22.71 -0.24
N GLY A 202 2.42 -22.71 -0.31
CA GLY A 202 3.17 -23.06 -1.54
C GLY A 202 3.13 -22.01 -2.66
N ASN A 203 2.44 -20.88 -2.51
CA ASN A 203 2.30 -19.88 -3.58
C ASN A 203 3.38 -18.77 -3.54
N ASN A 204 4.24 -18.75 -2.53
CA ASN A 204 5.32 -17.77 -2.40
C ASN A 204 6.55 -18.10 -3.26
N THR A 205 6.69 -19.34 -3.74
CA THR A 205 7.72 -19.74 -4.70
C THR A 205 7.31 -19.27 -6.10
N GLY A 206 7.69 -18.04 -6.45
CA GLY A 206 7.37 -17.48 -7.76
C GLY A 206 8.22 -18.09 -8.87
N GLU A 207 7.63 -18.21 -10.06
CA GLU A 207 8.30 -18.62 -11.28
C GLU A 207 8.48 -17.42 -12.22
N CYS A 208 9.48 -17.48 -13.08
CA CYS A 208 9.68 -16.47 -14.10
C CYS A 208 8.44 -16.31 -14.98
N GLY A 209 7.97 -15.06 -15.14
CA GLY A 209 6.75 -14.79 -15.90
C GLY A 209 5.46 -14.94 -15.11
N HIS A 210 5.52 -15.32 -13.83
CA HIS A 210 4.34 -15.31 -12.95
C HIS A 210 4.07 -13.93 -12.37
N ARG A 211 2.81 -13.75 -11.95
CA ARG A 211 2.26 -12.53 -11.36
C ARG A 211 1.38 -12.90 -10.18
N GLY A 212 1.29 -11.98 -9.22
CA GLY A 212 0.47 -12.21 -8.04
C GLY A 212 -0.99 -11.86 -8.30
N ALA A 213 -1.89 -12.72 -7.86
CA ALA A 213 -3.32 -12.51 -7.86
C ALA A 213 -3.89 -12.83 -6.47
N ILE A 214 -5.09 -12.35 -6.17
CA ILE A 214 -5.86 -12.79 -5.00
C ILE A 214 -6.91 -13.82 -5.42
N GLU A 215 -7.00 -14.93 -4.70
CA GLU A 215 -8.06 -15.93 -4.87
C GLU A 215 -9.33 -15.48 -4.15
N SER A 216 -10.48 -15.60 -4.81
CA SER A 216 -11.75 -15.09 -4.29
C SER A 216 -12.26 -15.85 -3.07
N GLY A 217 -11.97 -17.15 -2.96
CA GLY A 217 -12.41 -18.01 -1.86
C GLY A 217 -11.63 -17.77 -0.57
N SER A 218 -10.34 -18.09 -0.57
CA SER A 218 -9.49 -17.90 0.61
C SER A 218 -9.20 -16.42 0.91
N GLY A 219 -9.12 -15.58 -0.13
CA GLY A 219 -8.55 -14.24 -0.04
C GLY A 219 -7.04 -14.23 0.11
N GLN A 220 -6.36 -15.37 -0.13
CA GLN A 220 -4.91 -15.47 -0.13
C GLN A 220 -4.33 -15.14 -1.50
N TRP A 221 -3.05 -14.78 -1.53
CA TRP A 221 -2.34 -14.50 -2.77
C TRP A 221 -1.85 -15.79 -3.42
N VAL A 222 -1.99 -15.84 -4.74
CA VAL A 222 -1.57 -16.97 -5.58
C VAL A 222 -0.64 -16.48 -6.68
N SER A 223 0.21 -17.39 -7.17
CA SER A 223 1.15 -17.14 -8.26
C SER A 223 0.58 -17.74 -9.55
N LEU A 224 0.27 -16.90 -10.53
CA LEU A 224 -0.33 -17.33 -11.79
C LEU A 224 0.51 -16.88 -13.01
N PRO A 225 0.50 -17.63 -14.12
CA PRO A 225 1.14 -17.20 -15.36
C PRO A 225 0.58 -15.84 -15.82
N LYS A 226 1.45 -14.90 -16.23
CA LYS A 226 1.01 -13.55 -16.64
C LYS A 226 0.03 -13.51 -17.83
N THR A 227 -0.08 -14.62 -18.57
CA THR A 227 -0.96 -14.82 -19.72
C THR A 227 -2.41 -15.07 -19.32
N GLU A 228 -2.69 -15.42 -18.06
CA GLU A 228 -4.05 -15.59 -17.56
C GLU A 228 -4.87 -14.31 -17.71
N ARG A 229 -6.16 -14.44 -18.03
CA ARG A 229 -7.06 -13.30 -18.24
C ARG A 229 -8.04 -13.17 -17.07
N LEU A 230 -7.76 -12.23 -16.18
CA LEU A 230 -8.47 -12.06 -14.91
C LEU A 230 -9.11 -10.68 -14.81
N ASN A 231 -10.10 -10.55 -13.93
CA ASN A 231 -10.49 -9.25 -13.37
C ASN A 231 -9.32 -8.70 -12.55
N PHE A 232 -9.34 -7.41 -12.25
CA PHE A 232 -8.20 -6.78 -11.59
C PHE A 232 -8.62 -5.56 -10.78
N ILE A 233 -7.80 -5.20 -9.80
CA ILE A 233 -8.08 -4.07 -8.91
C ILE A 233 -7.05 -2.99 -9.15
N CYS A 234 -7.51 -1.82 -9.55
CA CYS A 234 -6.69 -0.63 -9.68
C CYS A 234 -6.77 0.20 -8.40
N SER A 235 -5.73 1.00 -8.16
CA SER A 235 -5.76 2.11 -7.22
C SER A 235 -5.83 3.43 -8.00
N THR A 236 -6.65 4.37 -7.52
CA THR A 236 -6.62 5.77 -7.96
C THR A 236 -5.54 6.57 -7.23
N TRP A 237 -5.00 6.03 -6.15
CA TRP A 237 -3.87 6.61 -5.42
C TRP A 237 -2.55 5.93 -5.79
N GLY A 238 -1.47 6.68 -5.73
CA GLY A 238 -0.10 6.19 -5.85
C GLY A 238 0.85 7.31 -5.48
N ASP A 239 2.13 7.04 -5.47
CA ASP A 239 3.15 7.98 -4.98
C ASP A 239 2.95 9.37 -5.56
N ASN A 240 2.61 10.38 -4.78
CA ASN A 240 2.55 11.75 -5.28
C ASN A 240 3.83 12.08 -6.07
N GLU A 241 3.72 12.12 -7.40
CA GLU A 241 4.61 12.88 -8.29
C GLU A 241 4.25 14.37 -8.11
N THR A 242 4.17 14.83 -6.87
CA THR A 242 4.15 16.27 -6.60
C THR A 242 5.60 16.71 -6.56
N ASN A 243 6.08 17.23 -7.69
CA ASN A 243 7.32 18.00 -7.83
C ASN A 243 8.64 17.28 -7.49
N SER A 244 8.86 16.07 -7.97
CA SER A 244 10.24 15.60 -8.18
C SER A 244 10.60 15.84 -9.64
N THR A 245 11.58 16.72 -9.87
CA THR A 245 12.26 16.87 -11.15
C THR A 245 12.49 15.49 -11.76
N VAL A 246 12.01 15.28 -12.98
CA VAL A 246 12.42 14.14 -13.81
C VAL A 246 13.95 14.19 -13.85
N ARG A 247 14.63 13.37 -13.04
CA ARG A 247 16.04 13.09 -13.27
C ARG A 247 16.06 12.22 -14.52
N HIS A 248 16.24 12.85 -15.67
CA HIS A 248 16.72 12.15 -16.85
C HIS A 248 18.07 11.55 -16.49
N VAL A 249 18.07 10.29 -16.06
CA VAL A 249 19.30 9.53 -15.92
C VAL A 249 19.75 9.22 -17.34
N HIS A 250 20.65 10.05 -17.87
CA HIS A 250 21.34 9.75 -19.10
C HIS A 250 22.35 8.64 -18.81
N VAL A 251 21.97 7.40 -19.15
CA VAL A 251 22.90 6.27 -19.10
C VAL A 251 23.75 6.32 -20.37
N PHE A 252 24.93 6.94 -20.28
CA PHE A 252 25.92 6.84 -21.33
C PHE A 252 26.64 5.49 -21.20
N ARG A 253 26.45 4.62 -22.20
CA ARG A 253 27.28 3.41 -22.35
C ARG A 253 28.56 3.82 -23.09
N VAL A 254 29.64 4.00 -22.35
CA VAL A 254 30.96 4.26 -22.94
C VAL A 254 31.61 2.92 -23.30
N GLN A 255 31.97 2.74 -24.57
CA GLN A 255 32.80 1.62 -25.01
C GLN A 255 34.28 2.04 -24.93
N LEU A 256 34.98 1.56 -23.91
CA LEU A 256 36.43 1.75 -23.79
C LEU A 256 37.15 0.72 -24.66
N ARG A 257 38.03 1.17 -25.55
CA ARG A 257 38.99 0.31 -26.26
C ARG A 257 40.28 0.27 -25.45
N THR A 258 40.52 -0.82 -24.73
CA THR A 258 41.75 -1.00 -23.95
C THR A 258 42.75 -1.84 -24.72
N ALA A 259 44.05 -1.52 -24.61
CA ALA A 259 45.10 -2.47 -24.95
C ALA A 259 45.02 -3.66 -23.98
N SER A 260 45.39 -4.86 -24.44
CA SER A 260 45.18 -6.17 -23.79
C SER A 260 45.84 -6.36 -22.41
N SER A 261 46.52 -5.34 -21.88
CA SER A 261 47.25 -5.36 -20.61
C SER A 261 46.63 -4.53 -19.49
N LEU A 262 45.52 -3.83 -19.72
CA LEU A 262 44.88 -2.98 -18.71
C LEU A 262 43.89 -3.76 -17.84
N ASN A 263 44.12 -3.75 -16.52
CA ASN A 263 43.23 -4.37 -15.55
C ASN A 263 42.16 -3.36 -15.08
N MET A 264 40.92 -3.53 -15.54
CA MET A 264 39.80 -2.63 -15.21
C MET A 264 39.29 -2.77 -13.77
N THR A 265 39.79 -3.74 -12.99
CA THR A 265 39.50 -3.84 -11.55
C THR A 265 40.58 -3.21 -10.68
N ASP A 266 41.65 -2.68 -11.28
CA ASP A 266 42.64 -1.90 -10.56
C ASP A 266 42.02 -0.55 -10.14
N PRO A 267 41.93 -0.26 -8.84
CA PRO A 267 41.36 1.00 -8.35
C PRO A 267 42.04 2.24 -8.96
N ALA A 268 43.33 2.17 -9.26
CA ALA A 268 44.07 3.27 -9.87
C ALA A 268 43.62 3.56 -11.31
N VAL A 269 43.20 2.52 -12.05
CA VAL A 269 42.62 2.66 -13.40
C VAL A 269 41.21 3.26 -13.30
N GLY A 270 40.44 2.90 -12.27
CA GLY A 270 39.13 3.47 -12.01
C GLY A 270 39.17 4.97 -11.72
N GLU A 271 40.11 5.41 -10.88
CA GLU A 271 40.28 6.84 -10.58
C GLU A 271 40.80 7.64 -11.79
N ALA A 272 41.76 7.11 -12.55
CA ALA A 272 42.28 7.77 -13.75
C ALA A 272 41.21 7.97 -14.84
N ILE A 273 40.23 7.06 -14.94
CA ILE A 273 39.10 7.19 -15.88
C ILE A 273 38.10 8.24 -15.37
N LEU A 274 37.86 8.31 -14.05
CA LEU A 274 36.96 9.30 -13.46
C LEU A 274 37.50 10.73 -13.65
N GLU A 275 38.82 10.91 -13.55
CA GLU A 275 39.48 12.20 -13.75
C GLU A 275 39.33 12.72 -15.20
N GLN A 276 39.31 11.82 -16.20
CA GLN A 276 39.12 12.18 -17.61
C GLN A 276 37.66 12.47 -18.01
N VAL A 277 36.68 12.05 -17.20
CA VAL A 277 35.24 12.24 -17.48
C VAL A 277 34.66 13.41 -16.65
N SER A 278 35.44 13.98 -15.73
CA SER A 278 35.05 15.09 -14.87
C SER A 278 35.35 16.50 -15.41
N GLU A 279 35.92 16.62 -16.62
CA GLU A 279 35.95 17.87 -17.42
C GLU A 279 34.82 17.87 -18.46
#